data_AF-A0A2U3NK22-F1
#
_entry.id   AF-A0A2U3NK22-F1
#
_cell.length_a   1.000
_cell.length_b   1.000
_cell.length_c   1.000
_cell.angle_alpha   90.00
_cell.angle_beta   90.00
_cell.angle_gamma   90.00
#
_symmetry.space_group_name_H-M   'P 1'
#
loop_
_entity.id
_entity.type
_entity.pdbx_description
1 polymer ?
#
loop_
_entity_poly.entity_id
_entity_poly.type
_entity_poly.pdbx_seq_one_letter_code
_entity_poly.pdbx_strand_id
1 'polypeptide(L)' 'VLRAVLIAGAMVTGIAVAPVAAAGPSTTTPSPAPTTGSSAYYPNCRAACAAGVAPIYRGQPGYRPGLDRDGDGIACEVCP' A
#
# COMPACT_ATOMS: atom_id res chain seq x y z
N VAL A 1 57.74 -42.22 3.39
CA VAL A 1 58.95 -41.52 3.89
C VAL A 1 58.90 -40.08 3.38
N LEU A 2 58.74 -39.13 4.31
CA LEU A 2 59.12 -37.71 4.21
C LEU A 2 58.45 -36.80 3.14
N ARG A 3 57.35 -36.14 3.53
CA ARG A 3 57.11 -34.72 3.22
C ARG A 3 56.53 -34.10 4.50
N ALA A 4 57.40 -33.67 5.39
CA ALA A 4 57.92 -32.30 5.48
C ALA A 4 56.86 -31.36 6.07
N VAL A 5 57.26 -30.79 7.20
CA VAL A 5 56.50 -30.18 8.28
C VAL A 5 56.67 -28.65 8.19
N LEU A 6 55.64 -27.90 8.65
CA LEU A 6 55.64 -26.51 9.13
C LEU A 6 56.08 -25.36 8.20
N ILE A 7 55.15 -24.44 7.89
CA ILE A 7 55.40 -22.99 8.00
C ILE A 7 54.18 -22.31 8.62
N ALA A 8 54.46 -21.62 9.72
CA ALA A 8 53.58 -20.70 10.43
C ALA A 8 53.20 -19.50 9.55
N GLY A 9 51.92 -19.15 9.53
CA GLY A 9 51.41 -17.93 8.89
C GLY A 9 50.42 -17.27 9.82
N ALA A 10 50.79 -16.09 10.30
CA ALA A 10 50.13 -15.35 11.36
C ALA A 10 48.74 -14.81 10.99
N MET A 11 48.00 -14.56 12.07
CA MET A 11 46.76 -13.81 12.24
C MET A 11 46.44 -12.80 11.12
N VAL A 12 45.26 -12.96 10.51
CA VAL A 12 44.52 -11.84 9.93
C VAL A 12 43.31 -11.58 10.82
N THR A 13 43.55 -10.80 11.87
CA THR A 13 42.51 -10.01 12.55
C THR A 13 42.13 -8.87 11.62
N GLY A 14 41.03 -9.04 10.89
CA GLY A 14 40.45 -8.02 10.04
C GLY A 14 38.93 -8.01 10.18
N ILE A 15 38.44 -7.38 11.24
CA ILE A 15 37.03 -6.97 11.38
C ILE A 15 36.86 -5.73 10.50
N ALA A 16 35.88 -5.73 9.60
CA ALA A 16 34.93 -4.63 9.38
C ALA A 16 34.23 -4.77 8.02
N VAL A 17 32.93 -5.11 8.03
CA VAL A 17 31.98 -4.45 7.12
C VAL A 17 30.61 -4.34 7.79
N ALA A 18 30.02 -3.15 7.67
CA ALA A 18 28.90 -2.59 8.40
C ALA A 18 27.54 -3.33 8.26
N PRO A 19 26.60 -3.15 9.20
CA PRO A 19 25.21 -3.51 8.94
C PRO A 19 24.64 -2.54 7.92
N VAL A 20 24.58 -2.96 6.65
CA VAL A 20 23.68 -2.30 5.69
C VAL A 20 22.26 -2.59 6.17
N ALA A 21 21.62 -1.56 6.72
CA ALA A 21 20.19 -1.57 6.98
C ALA A 21 19.49 -1.89 5.65
N ALA A 22 18.96 -3.10 5.53
CA ALA A 22 18.07 -3.48 4.45
C ALA A 22 16.75 -2.70 4.65
N ALA A 23 16.72 -1.46 4.18
CA ALA A 23 15.48 -0.81 3.79
C ALA A 23 14.93 -1.63 2.62
N GLY A 24 14.01 -2.54 2.93
CA GLY A 24 13.31 -3.29 1.90
C GLY A 24 12.59 -2.34 0.93
N PRO A 25 12.41 -2.73 -0.34
CA PRO A 25 11.64 -1.93 -1.29
C PRO A 25 10.22 -1.78 -0.75
N SER A 26 9.87 -0.56 -0.33
CA SER A 26 8.48 -0.20 -0.09
C SER A 26 7.76 -0.32 -1.43
N THR A 27 7.00 -1.40 -1.61
CA THR A 27 6.02 -1.53 -2.69
C THR A 27 4.91 -0.53 -2.41
N THR A 28 5.13 0.73 -2.78
CA THR A 28 4.04 1.68 -2.97
C THR A 28 3.29 1.18 -4.19
N THR A 29 2.29 0.32 -3.98
CA THR A 29 1.25 0.08 -4.99
C THR A 29 0.83 1.45 -5.50
N PRO A 30 0.93 1.74 -6.81
CA PRO A 30 0.49 3.03 -7.33
C PRO A 30 -0.97 3.20 -6.95
N SER A 31 -1.23 4.12 -6.02
CA SER A 31 -2.59 4.56 -5.72
C SER A 31 -3.14 5.09 -7.04
N PRO A 32 -4.25 4.53 -7.57
CA PRO A 32 -4.79 5.00 -8.83
C PRO A 32 -5.03 6.50 -8.71
N ALA A 33 -4.41 7.25 -9.63
CA ALA A 33 -4.54 8.70 -9.67
C ALA A 33 -6.05 9.04 -9.71
N PRO A 34 -6.50 10.03 -8.92
CA PRO A 34 -7.92 10.36 -8.84
C PRO A 34 -8.41 10.73 -10.24
N THR A 35 -9.20 9.83 -10.83
CA THR A 35 -9.88 10.11 -12.09
C THR A 35 -10.89 11.21 -11.76
N THR A 36 -10.70 12.39 -12.36
CA THR A 36 -11.50 13.60 -12.17
C THR A 36 -12.96 13.22 -11.92
N GLY A 37 -13.45 13.48 -10.70
CA GLY A 37 -14.62 12.86 -10.07
C GLY A 37 -15.98 13.19 -10.71
N SER A 38 -16.15 12.83 -11.98
CA SER A 38 -17.40 13.06 -12.69
C SER A 38 -17.58 12.02 -13.79
N SER A 39 -18.23 10.91 -13.44
CA SER A 39 -18.95 10.11 -14.45
C SER A 39 -20.04 9.24 -13.84
N ALA A 40 -19.89 8.78 -12.59
CA ALA A 40 -20.98 8.10 -11.89
C ALA A 40 -21.82 9.12 -11.09
N TYR A 41 -23.14 9.10 -11.27
CA TYR A 41 -24.10 9.85 -10.45
C TYR A 41 -25.13 8.86 -9.89
N TYR A 42 -25.32 8.88 -8.57
CA TYR A 42 -26.32 8.07 -7.89
C TYR A 42 -27.32 9.00 -7.19
N PRO A 43 -28.63 8.85 -7.46
CA PRO A 43 -29.66 9.70 -6.82
C PRO A 43 -29.82 9.41 -5.32
N ASN A 44 -29.46 8.19 -4.88
CA ASN A 44 -29.51 7.77 -3.48
C ASN A 44 -28.62 6.53 -3.26
N CYS A 45 -28.40 6.18 -1.99
CA CYS A 45 -27.58 5.02 -1.64
C CYS A 45 -28.14 3.69 -2.12
N ARG A 46 -29.47 3.55 -2.22
CA ARG A 46 -30.08 2.33 -2.76
C ARG A 46 -29.68 2.08 -4.22
N ALA A 47 -29.57 3.13 -5.03
CA ALA A 47 -29.10 3.02 -6.41
C ALA A 47 -27.60 2.64 -6.47
N ALA A 48 -26.77 3.21 -5.60
CA ALA A 48 -25.35 2.85 -5.49
C ALA A 48 -25.15 1.40 -5.04
N CYS A 49 -25.94 0.94 -4.07
CA CYS A 49 -25.92 -0.44 -3.58
C CYS A 49 -26.45 -1.43 -4.64
N ALA A 50 -27.52 -1.08 -5.35
CA ALA A 50 -28.02 -1.89 -6.46
C ALA A 50 -27.01 -2.01 -7.61
N ALA A 51 -26.16 -0.99 -7.80
CA ALA A 51 -25.04 -1.02 -8.74
C ALA A 51 -23.80 -1.76 -8.18
N GLY A 52 -23.83 -2.17 -6.90
CA GLY A 52 -22.72 -2.88 -6.26
C GLY A 52 -21.46 -2.03 -6.04
N VAL A 53 -21.60 -0.71 -6.02
CA VAL A 53 -20.46 0.22 -5.87
C VAL A 53 -20.33 0.80 -4.46
N ALA A 54 -21.31 0.58 -3.59
CA ALA A 54 -21.26 1.01 -2.20
C ALA A 54 -20.39 0.04 -1.37
N PRO A 55 -19.62 0.52 -0.37
CA PRO A 55 -19.46 1.92 0.05
C PRO A 55 -18.62 2.76 -0.93
N ILE A 56 -18.99 4.04 -1.10
CA ILE A 56 -18.30 4.98 -2.00
C ILE A 56 -17.43 5.94 -1.19
N TYR A 57 -16.12 5.94 -1.44
CA TYR A 57 -15.16 6.77 -0.70
C TYR A 57 -14.98 8.16 -1.31
N ARG A 58 -14.66 9.15 -0.48
CA ARG A 58 -14.32 10.51 -0.92
C ARG A 58 -13.20 10.48 -1.97
N GLY A 59 -13.46 11.11 -3.11
CA GLY A 59 -12.55 11.10 -4.26
C GLY A 59 -12.81 9.99 -5.29
N GLN A 60 -13.66 9.01 -4.98
CA GLN A 60 -14.13 8.04 -5.97
C GLN A 60 -15.23 8.63 -6.86
N PRO A 61 -15.35 8.17 -8.12
CA PRO A 61 -16.48 8.48 -8.98
C PRO A 61 -17.81 8.12 -8.29
N GLY A 62 -18.74 9.06 -8.26
CA GLY A 62 -20.04 8.86 -7.61
C GLY A 62 -20.10 9.33 -6.15
N TYR A 63 -18.96 9.66 -5.53
CA TYR A 63 -18.99 10.28 -4.21
C TYR A 63 -19.58 11.69 -4.31
N ARG A 64 -20.56 11.97 -3.45
CA ARG A 64 -21.09 13.32 -3.26
C ARG A 64 -21.44 13.49 -1.78
N PRO A 65 -21.22 14.68 -1.18
CA PRO A 65 -21.58 14.95 0.22
C PRO A 65 -23.06 14.68 0.55
N GLY A 66 -23.96 14.73 -0.43
CA GLY A 66 -25.38 14.40 -0.21
C GLY A 66 -25.68 12.90 -0.02
N LEU A 67 -24.73 12.01 -0.33
CA LEU A 67 -24.84 10.57 -0.10
C LEU A 67 -24.16 10.12 1.20
N ASP A 68 -23.34 10.99 1.78
CA ASP A 68 -22.56 10.81 3.01
C ASP A 68 -23.28 11.59 4.12
N ARG A 69 -24.14 10.89 4.88
CA ARG A 69 -25.11 11.55 5.79
C ARG A 69 -24.44 12.11 7.04
N ASP A 70 -23.37 11.46 7.48
CA ASP A 70 -22.59 11.76 8.68
C ASP A 70 -21.30 12.53 8.35
N GLY A 71 -20.86 12.54 7.09
CA GLY A 71 -19.81 13.42 6.58
C GLY A 71 -18.39 12.91 6.82
N ASP A 72 -18.24 11.63 7.11
CA ASP A 72 -16.97 11.00 7.48
C ASP A 72 -16.06 10.72 6.26
N GLY A 73 -16.61 10.84 5.05
CA GLY A 73 -15.92 10.55 3.80
C GLY A 73 -16.27 9.20 3.18
N ILE A 74 -17.21 8.45 3.75
CA ILE A 74 -17.69 7.18 3.24
C ILE A 74 -19.20 7.30 2.98
N ALA A 75 -19.56 7.49 1.71
CA ALA A 75 -20.97 7.50 1.31
C ALA A 75 -21.53 6.07 1.25
N CYS A 76 -22.79 5.93 1.68
CA CYS A 76 -23.56 4.69 1.55
C CYS A 76 -22.95 3.47 2.27
N GLU A 77 -22.39 3.69 3.46
CA GLU A 77 -21.82 2.64 4.32
C GLU A 77 -22.82 1.53 4.65
N VAL A 78 -24.07 1.94 4.94
CA VAL A 78 -25.18 1.05 5.20
C VAL A 78 -26.07 1.07 3.97
N CYS A 79 -26.13 -0.05 3.27
CA CYS A 79 -27.07 -0.29 2.18
C CYS A 79 -28.46 -0.64 2.75
N PRO A 80 -29.47 0.24 2.65
CA PRO A 80 -30.85 -0.09 3.00
C PRO A 80 -31.54 -0.91 1.89
#